data_AF-A0A1W1E3R4-F1
#
_entry.id   AF-A0A1W1E3R4-F1
#
_cell.length_a   1.000
_cell.length_b   1.000
_cell.length_c   1.000
_cell.angle_alpha   90.00
_cell.angle_beta   90.00
_cell.angle_gamma   90.00
#
_symmetry.space_group_name_H-M   'P 1'
#
loop_
_entity.id
_entity.type
_entity.pdbx_description
1 polymer ?
#
loop_
_entity_poly.entity_id
_entity_poly.type
_entity_poly.pdbx_seq_one_letter_code
_entity_poly.pdbx_strand_id
1 'polypeptide(L)'
;MYANGGQDLSDSVLGVQIIDGNGELLNFGGQVMKNVAGYDVARLLVGSKGQLAMVTQISFKVMPSAYVDKLNASVKLENKSVLRINQC
;
A
#
# COMPACT_ATOMS: atom_id res chain seq x y z
N MET A 1 16.00 -0.50 -3.14
CA MET A 1 14.97 -0.23 -4.17
C MET A 1 14.00 -1.42 -4.41
N TYR A 2 13.80 -2.34 -3.45
CA TYR A 2 12.82 -3.46 -3.56
C TYR A 2 12.11 -3.79 -2.22
N ALA A 3 12.04 -2.83 -1.29
CA ALA A 3 11.46 -3.08 0.01
C ALA A 3 9.97 -2.72 0.02
N ASN A 4 9.10 -3.70 -0.23
CA ASN A 4 7.66 -3.65 0.08
C ASN A 4 7.42 -3.67 1.62
N GLY A 5 8.11 -2.79 2.34
CA GLY A 5 8.24 -2.81 3.80
C GLY A 5 7.99 -1.47 4.49
N GLY A 6 7.73 -0.38 3.74
CA GLY A 6 7.26 0.87 4.31
C GLY A 6 5.79 0.80 4.70
N GLN A 7 5.34 1.82 5.42
CA GLN A 7 3.97 1.95 5.91
C GLN A 7 3.05 2.63 4.89
N ASP A 8 3.59 3.01 3.72
CA ASP A 8 2.87 3.75 2.70
C ASP A 8 1.86 2.86 1.95
N LEU A 9 0.80 3.49 1.43
CA LEU A 9 -0.20 2.80 0.63
C LEU A 9 0.43 2.15 -0.63
N SER A 10 1.43 2.80 -1.22
CA SER A 10 2.15 2.31 -2.39
C SER A 10 2.91 1.00 -2.13
N ASP A 11 3.42 0.79 -0.92
CA ASP A 11 4.11 -0.44 -0.52
C ASP A 11 3.12 -1.58 -0.16
N SER A 12 1.85 -1.23 0.09
CA SER A 12 0.79 -2.19 0.37
C SER A 12 0.15 -2.77 -0.89
N VAL A 13 0.33 -2.13 -2.04
CA VAL A 13 -0.17 -2.61 -3.33
C VAL A 13 0.83 -3.59 -3.95
N LEU A 14 0.40 -4.82 -4.20
CA LEU A 14 1.24 -5.87 -4.80
C LEU A 14 1.05 -6.00 -6.32
N GLY A 15 -0.13 -5.62 -6.79
CA GLY A 15 -0.50 -5.69 -8.20
C GLY A 15 -1.81 -4.99 -8.49
N VAL A 16 -2.01 -4.68 -9.76
CA VAL A 16 -3.14 -3.90 -10.27
C VAL A 16 -3.54 -4.38 -11.66
N GLN A 17 -4.84 -4.38 -11.92
CA GLN A 17 -5.40 -4.52 -13.25
C GLN A 17 -5.97 -3.18 -13.68
N ILE A 18 -5.63 -2.78 -14.91
CA ILE A 18 -6.05 -1.50 -15.47
C ILE A 18 -6.60 -1.66 -16.88
N ILE A 19 -7.37 -0.67 -17.31
CA ILE A 19 -7.72 -0.44 -18.70
C ILE A 19 -6.91 0.78 -19.17
N ASP A 20 -6.12 0.57 -20.23
CA ASP A 20 -5.32 1.64 -20.85
C ASP A 20 -6.19 2.56 -21.74
N GLY A 21 -5.63 3.66 -22.23
CA GLY A 21 -6.31 4.59 -23.15
C GLY A 21 -6.77 3.95 -24.46
N ASN A 22 -6.20 2.80 -24.82
CA ASN A 22 -6.62 1.99 -25.98
C ASN A 22 -7.78 1.03 -25.66
N GLY A 23 -8.26 0.98 -24.41
CA GLY A 23 -9.33 0.06 -23.99
C GLY A 23 -8.87 -1.36 -23.70
N GLU A 24 -7.56 -1.63 -23.70
CA GLU A 24 -7.00 -2.95 -23.41
C GLU A 24 -6.88 -3.20 -21.90
N LEU A 25 -7.23 -4.42 -21.47
CA LEU A 25 -7.09 -4.86 -20.09
C LEU A 25 -5.66 -5.34 -19.84
N LEU A 26 -4.92 -4.60 -19.02
CA LEU A 26 -3.52 -4.88 -18.69
C LEU A 26 -3.38 -5.28 -17.22
N ASN A 27 -2.55 -6.30 -16.96
CA ASN A 27 -2.23 -6.77 -15.62
C ASN A 27 -0.78 -6.44 -15.26
N PHE A 28 -0.60 -5.75 -14.13
CA PHE A 28 0.71 -5.38 -13.60
C PHE A 28 0.93 -5.95 -12.21
N GLY A 29 2.05 -6.65 -12.00
CA GLY A 29 2.37 -7.31 -10.74
C GLY A 29 1.53 -8.58 -10.50
N GLY A 30 1.25 -8.89 -9.23
CA GLY A 30 0.48 -10.06 -8.84
C GLY A 30 0.50 -10.31 -7.32
N GLN A 31 0.06 -11.48 -6.86
CA GLN A 31 0.11 -11.87 -5.45
C GLN A 31 1.51 -12.34 -5.01
N VAL A 32 2.55 -11.66 -5.48
CA VAL A 32 3.94 -12.01 -5.21
C VAL A 32 4.63 -10.86 -4.48
N MET A 33 5.43 -11.22 -3.47
CA MET A 33 6.08 -10.22 -2.61
C MET A 33 7.29 -9.56 -3.27
N LYS A 34 7.87 -10.20 -4.28
CA LYS A 34 9.07 -9.76 -4.98
C LYS A 34 8.79 -9.67 -6.48
N ASN A 35 8.61 -8.45 -6.98
CA ASN A 35 8.53 -8.13 -8.40
C ASN A 35 9.90 -7.59 -8.83
N VAL A 36 10.69 -8.39 -9.53
CA VAL A 36 12.04 -8.03 -9.99
C VAL A 36 12.06 -7.67 -11.48
N ALA A 37 11.02 -8.03 -12.22
CA ALA A 37 10.93 -7.79 -13.65
C ALA A 37 10.13 -6.52 -13.96
N GLY A 38 10.78 -5.54 -14.61
CA GLY A 38 10.13 -4.36 -15.18
C GLY A 38 9.93 -3.20 -14.21
N TYR A 39 9.10 -2.25 -14.64
CA TYR A 39 8.72 -1.06 -13.86
C TYR A 39 7.57 -1.37 -12.90
N ASP A 40 7.60 -0.77 -11.72
CA ASP A 40 6.52 -0.88 -10.74
C ASP A 40 5.36 0.08 -11.10
N VAL A 41 4.55 -0.36 -12.08
CA VAL A 41 3.36 0.37 -12.53
C VAL A 41 2.32 0.47 -11.40
N ALA A 42 2.28 -0.51 -10.49
CA ALA A 42 1.36 -0.50 -9.37
C ALA A 42 1.63 0.68 -8.43
N ARG A 43 2.90 0.92 -8.08
CA ARG A 43 3.29 2.11 -7.31
C ARG A 43 3.07 3.41 -8.07
N LEU A 44 3.33 3.44 -9.38
CA LEU A 44 3.12 4.64 -10.21
C LEU A 44 1.65 5.08 -10.21
N LEU A 45 0.73 4.11 -10.27
CA LEU A 45 -0.70 4.38 -10.29
C LEU A 45 -1.24 4.86 -8.95
N VAL A 46 -0.58 4.54 -7.84
CA VAL A 46 -0.97 5.02 -6.51
C VAL A 46 -0.78 6.54 -6.45
N GLY A 47 -1.89 7.26 -6.28
CA GLY A 47 -1.92 8.72 -6.29
C GLY A 47 -2.19 9.36 -7.65
N SER A 48 -2.26 8.59 -8.74
CA SER A 48 -2.55 9.09 -10.10
C SER A 48 -3.99 9.57 -10.31
N LYS A 49 -4.91 9.25 -9.39
CA LYS A 49 -6.34 9.63 -9.42
C LYS A 49 -7.04 9.28 -10.74
N GLY A 50 -6.60 8.22 -11.42
CA GLY A 50 -7.20 7.75 -12.67
C GLY A 50 -6.78 8.55 -13.91
N GLN A 51 -5.80 9.44 -13.81
CA GLN A 51 -5.31 10.22 -14.95
C GLN A 51 -4.45 9.41 -15.91
N LEU A 52 -3.77 8.37 -15.40
CA LEU A 52 -2.88 7.52 -16.20
C LEU A 52 -3.60 6.32 -16.81
N ALA A 53 -4.51 5.70 -16.06
CA ALA A 53 -5.31 4.58 -16.51
C ALA A 53 -6.51 4.36 -15.58
N MET A 54 -7.51 3.61 -16.05
CA MET A 54 -8.66 3.22 -15.24
C MET A 54 -8.35 1.92 -14.49
N VAL A 55 -8.38 1.97 -13.15
CA VAL A 55 -8.10 0.79 -12.30
C VAL A 55 -9.36 -0.06 -12.13
N THR A 56 -9.27 -1.35 -12.44
CA THR A 56 -10.39 -2.31 -12.31
C THR A 56 -10.25 -3.21 -11.08
N GLN A 57 -9.03 -3.63 -10.75
CA GLN A 57 -8.76 -4.52 -9.62
C GLN A 57 -7.43 -4.16 -8.96
N ILE A 58 -7.35 -4.29 -7.63
CA ILE A 58 -6.13 -4.07 -6.85
C ILE A 58 -5.90 -5.25 -5.93
N SER A 59 -4.66 -5.72 -5.86
CA SER A 59 -4.22 -6.75 -4.91
C SER A 59 -3.41 -6.12 -3.79
N PHE A 60 -3.87 -6.30 -2.55
CA PHE A 60 -3.22 -5.73 -1.37
C PHE A 60 -2.50 -6.79 -0.55
N LYS A 61 -1.35 -6.40 0.00
CA LYS A 61 -0.70 -7.09 1.11
C LYS A 61 -1.45 -6.72 2.38
N VAL A 62 -2.06 -7.71 3.02
CA VAL A 62 -2.77 -7.54 4.29
C VAL A 62 -1.96 -8.08 5.46
N MET A 63 -2.13 -7.44 6.62
CA MET A 63 -1.54 -7.90 7.87
C MET A 63 -2.62 -8.60 8.71
N PRO A 64 -2.26 -9.63 9.51
CA PRO A 64 -3.20 -10.28 10.42
C PRO A 64 -3.79 -9.31 11.45
N SER A 65 -5.06 -9.49 11.83
CA SER A 65 -5.76 -8.65 12.81
C SER A 65 -5.04 -8.61 14.17
N ALA A 66 -4.57 -9.76 14.64
CA ALA A 66 -3.81 -9.87 15.89
C ALA A 66 -2.51 -9.03 15.91
N TYR A 67 -1.93 -8.74 14.73
CA TYR A 67 -0.78 -7.86 14.61
C TYR A 67 -1.20 -6.38 14.67
N VAL A 68 -2.30 -6.02 14.01
CA VAL A 68 -2.87 -4.67 14.02
C VAL A 68 -3.34 -4.27 15.42
N ASP A 69 -3.95 -5.19 16.18
CA ASP A 69 -4.41 -4.93 17.55
C ASP A 69 -3.26 -4.57 18.50
N LYS A 70 -2.12 -5.27 18.36
CA LYS A 70 -0.91 -4.97 19.14
C LYS A 70 -0.31 -3.61 18.79
N LEU A 71 -0.27 -3.26 17.50
CA LEU A 71 0.19 -1.94 17.02
C LEU A 71 -0.71 -0.81 17.51
N ASN A 72 -2.04 -0.99 17.45
CA ASN A 72 -2.99 -0.01 17.95
C ASN A 72 -2.87 0.19 19.47
N ALA A 73 -2.59 -0.87 20.22
CA ALA A 73 -2.32 -0.79 21.65
C ALA A 73 -1.04 0.00 21.96
N SER A 74 0.06 -0.25 21.22
CA SER A 74 1.31 0.51 21.41
C SER A 74 1.16 1.99 21.07
N VAL A 75 0.48 2.33 19.97
CA VAL A 75 0.24 3.72 19.55
C VAL A 75 -0.64 4.47 20.57
N LYS A 76 -1.63 3.80 21.17
CA LYS A 76 -2.47 4.41 22.23
C LYS A 76 -1.68 4.74 23.50
N LEU A 77 -0.72 3.90 23.87
CA LEU A 77 0.12 4.13 25.06
C LEU A 77 1.08 5.30 24.85
N GLU A 78 1.70 5.38 23.67
CA GLU A 78 2.60 6.48 23.30
C GLU A 78 1.87 7.83 23.25
N ASN A 79 0.69 7.89 22.62
CA ASN A 79 -0.09 9.13 22.61
C ASN A 79 -0.57 9.54 24.01
N LYS A 80 -0.84 8.58 24.92
CA LYS A 80 -1.26 8.86 26.29
C LYS A 80 -0.10 9.36 27.17
N SER A 81 1.13 8.89 26.96
CA SER A 81 2.31 9.37 27.70
C SER A 81 2.73 10.76 27.25
N VAL A 82 2.70 11.05 25.93
CA VAL A 82 3.03 12.37 25.37
C VAL A 82 2.07 13.46 25.89
N LEU A 83 0.77 13.18 25.93
CA LEU A 83 -0.21 14.12 26.49
C LEU A 83 0.01 14.39 27.98
N ARG A 84 0.56 13.43 28.73
CA ARG A 84 0.83 13.57 30.16
C ARG A 84 2.10 14.39 30.45
N ILE A 85 3.04 14.44 29.51
CA ILE A 85 4.27 15.24 29.62
C ILE A 85 3.99 16.72 29.36
N ASN A 86 3.10 17.04 28.41
CA ASN A 86 2.77 18.43 28.04
C ASN A 86 1.70 19.08 28.93
N GLN A 87 1.33 18.45 30.04
CA GLN A 87 0.34 18.94 31.01
C GLN A 87 0.95 19.30 32.37
N CYS A 88 2.28 19.33 32.48
CA CYS A 88 3.03 19.82 33.63
C CYS A 88 3.61 21.21 33.37
#